data_AF-A0A950EKW6-F1
#
_entry.id   AF-A0A950EKW6-F1
#
_cell.length_a   1.000
_cell.length_b   1.000
_cell.length_c   1.000
_cell.angle_alpha   90.00
_cell.angle_beta   90.00
_cell.angle_gamma   90.00
#
_symmetry.space_group_name_H-M   'P 1'
#
loop_
_entity.id
_entity.type
_entity.pdbx_description
1 polymer ?
#
loop_
_entity_poly.entity_id
_entity_poly.type
_entity_poly.pdbx_seq_one_letter_code
_entity_poly.pdbx_strand_id
1 'polypeptide(L)'
;GGIAAARALLAGPERAEPYAPVPYFWSDQYKAKIQFVGHIHHADDVRVVDGSVDDRRFLALYEHAGRVVGALGFSRPKLVLQCRRLIAERMSVADALAAFS
;
A
#
# COMPACT_ATOMS: atom_id res chain seq x y z
N GLY A 1 8.28 -14.46 2.77
CA GLY A 1 7.93 -13.09 3.18
C GLY A 1 6.97 -12.40 2.23
N GLY A 2 7.42 -11.98 1.04
CA GLY A 2 6.64 -11.07 0.17
C GLY A 2 5.41 -11.63 -0.57
N ILE A 3 5.28 -12.94 -0.73
CA ILE A 3 4.13 -13.57 -1.41
C ILE A 3 2.84 -13.47 -0.55
N ALA A 4 2.99 -13.38 0.77
CA ALA A 4 1.85 -13.35 1.70
C ALA A 4 1.10 -12.01 1.66
N ALA A 5 1.81 -10.88 1.67
CA ALA A 5 1.19 -9.55 1.66
C ALA A 5 0.45 -9.25 0.34
N ALA A 6 1.03 -9.62 -0.80
CA ALA A 6 0.35 -9.51 -2.09
C ALA A 6 -0.85 -10.46 -2.18
N ARG A 7 -0.76 -11.67 -1.62
CA ARG A 7 -1.91 -12.59 -1.56
C ARG A 7 -3.02 -12.08 -0.65
N ALA A 8 -2.71 -11.52 0.53
CA ALA A 8 -3.73 -10.98 1.44
C ALA A 8 -4.52 -9.84 0.80
N LEU A 9 -3.83 -8.93 0.09
CA LEU A 9 -4.49 -7.86 -0.67
C LEU A 9 -5.32 -8.36 -1.86
N LEU A 10 -4.92 -9.46 -2.50
CA LEU A 10 -5.63 -10.06 -3.63
C LEU A 10 -6.73 -11.07 -3.22
N ALA A 11 -6.76 -11.52 -1.97
CA ALA A 11 -7.67 -12.57 -1.48
C ALA A 11 -8.98 -12.03 -0.84
N GLY A 12 -9.08 -10.71 -0.65
CA GLY A 12 -10.23 -10.07 0.01
C GLY A 12 -10.17 -10.16 1.55
N PRO A 13 -10.95 -9.32 2.26
CA PRO A 13 -10.81 -9.07 3.70
C PRO A 13 -11.08 -10.27 4.61
N GLU A 14 -11.59 -11.39 4.10
CA GLU A 14 -11.95 -12.56 4.91
C GLU A 14 -10.81 -13.56 5.16
N ARG A 15 -9.61 -13.39 4.57
CA ARG A 15 -8.52 -14.41 4.65
C ARG A 15 -7.11 -13.87 4.90
N ALA A 16 -6.96 -12.70 5.51
CA ALA A 16 -5.64 -12.14 5.82
C ALA A 16 -5.14 -12.58 7.21
N GLU A 17 -4.29 -13.61 7.27
CA GLU A 17 -3.51 -13.93 8.48
C GLU A 17 -2.26 -13.02 8.62
N PRO A 18 -1.84 -12.67 9.86
CA PRO A 18 -0.87 -11.60 10.08
C PRO A 18 0.57 -12.10 9.94
N TYR A 19 1.25 -11.70 8.86
CA TYR A 19 2.67 -11.95 8.64
C TYR A 19 3.41 -10.69 8.18
N ALA A 20 4.55 -10.40 8.80
CA ALA A 20 5.54 -9.38 8.41
C ALA A 20 6.96 -9.97 8.56
N PRO A 21 8.08 -9.25 8.29
CA PRO A 21 8.27 -7.84 7.91
C PRO A 21 8.31 -7.65 6.39
N VAL A 22 8.07 -6.42 5.88
CA VAL A 22 8.12 -6.17 4.43
C VAL A 22 9.46 -5.59 3.99
N PRO A 23 10.24 -6.35 3.20
CA PRO A 23 11.38 -5.84 2.45
C PRO A 23 10.92 -5.13 1.17
N TYR A 24 11.71 -4.16 0.70
CA TYR A 24 11.60 -3.53 -0.61
C TYR A 24 11.68 -4.59 -1.71
N PHE A 25 10.66 -4.67 -2.58
CA PHE A 25 10.58 -5.67 -3.66
C PHE A 25 10.15 -5.02 -4.98
N TRP A 26 10.70 -5.54 -6.08
CA TRP A 26 10.29 -5.28 -7.45
C TRP A 26 10.17 -6.65 -8.14
N SER A 27 9.09 -6.88 -8.89
CA SER A 27 8.96 -8.06 -9.75
C SER A 27 8.41 -7.62 -11.10
N ASP A 28 9.21 -7.85 -12.14
CA ASP A 28 8.85 -7.70 -13.55
C ASP A 28 8.16 -8.96 -14.09
N GLN A 29 7.23 -9.57 -13.35
CA GLN A 29 6.45 -10.68 -13.86
C GLN A 29 4.96 -10.35 -13.83
N TYR A 30 4.38 -10.32 -15.04
CA TYR A 30 2.98 -10.02 -15.42
C TYR A 30 2.61 -8.53 -15.62
N LYS A 31 3.27 -7.83 -16.57
CA LYS A 31 2.87 -6.53 -17.19
C LYS A 31 2.46 -5.37 -16.26
N ALA A 32 2.44 -5.56 -14.96
CA ALA A 32 1.92 -4.65 -13.98
C ALA A 32 3.02 -4.27 -13.01
N LYS A 33 3.28 -2.97 -12.92
CA LYS A 33 4.34 -2.43 -12.07
C LYS A 33 3.81 -2.32 -10.65
N ILE A 34 4.25 -3.23 -9.79
CA ILE A 34 4.00 -3.14 -8.34
C ILE A 34 5.15 -2.35 -7.72
N GLN A 35 4.83 -1.33 -6.93
CA GLN A 35 5.81 -0.54 -6.20
C GLN A 35 5.35 -0.35 -4.77
N PHE A 36 6.29 -0.41 -3.83
CA PHE A 36 6.06 -0.14 -2.43
C PHE A 36 7.07 0.88 -1.91
N VAL A 37 6.64 1.74 -1.00
CA VAL A 37 7.51 2.67 -0.26
C VAL A 37 7.02 2.83 1.17
N GLY A 38 7.96 2.94 2.11
CA GLY A 38 7.68 3.13 3.53
C GLY A 38 8.13 1.97 4.40
N HIS A 39 7.74 2.02 5.67
CA HIS A 39 8.04 0.99 6.66
C HIS A 39 6.73 0.56 7.29
N ILE A 40 6.47 -0.74 7.25
CA ILE A 40 5.23 -1.30 7.78
C ILE A 40 5.51 -2.25 8.92
N HIS A 41 4.73 -2.09 9.98
CA HIS A 41 4.68 -2.97 11.14
C HIS A 41 3.51 -3.95 10.98
N HIS A 42 3.55 -5.03 11.76
CA HIS A 42 2.58 -6.13 11.69
C HIS A 42 1.12 -5.73 11.99
N ALA A 43 0.87 -4.51 12.49
CA ALA A 43 -0.43 -4.05 12.96
C ALA A 43 -0.95 -2.82 12.19
N ASP A 44 -0.46 -2.60 10.97
CA ASP A 44 -0.82 -1.43 10.19
C ASP A 44 -2.09 -1.69 9.38
N ASP A 45 -3.05 -0.76 9.46
CA ASP A 45 -4.26 -0.78 8.65
C ASP A 45 -3.93 -0.47 7.18
N VAL A 46 -4.68 -1.05 6.25
CA VAL A 46 -4.48 -0.83 4.80
C VAL A 46 -5.77 -0.36 4.16
N ARG A 47 -5.67 0.71 3.35
CA ARG A 47 -6.83 1.30 2.65
C ARG A 47 -6.47 1.59 1.20
N VAL A 48 -7.34 1.18 0.27
CA VAL A 48 -7.26 1.61 -1.13
C VAL A 48 -7.81 3.02 -1.25
N VAL A 49 -7.03 3.94 -1.81
CA VAL A 49 -7.35 5.37 -1.89
C VAL A 49 -7.52 5.87 -3.33
N ASP A 50 -7.08 5.09 -4.31
CA ASP A 50 -7.29 5.39 -5.73
C ASP A 50 -7.36 4.06 -6.52
N GLY A 51 -8.32 3.96 -7.42
CA GLY A 51 -8.57 2.77 -8.23
C GLY A 51 -9.18 1.59 -7.48
N SER A 52 -9.02 0.38 -8.01
CA SER A 52 -9.59 -0.83 -7.43
C SER A 52 -8.64 -2.03 -7.51
N VAL A 53 -8.80 -2.96 -6.56
CA VAL A 53 -8.06 -4.24 -6.55
C VAL A 53 -8.52 -5.11 -7.71
N ASP A 54 -9.81 -5.10 -8.04
CA ASP A 54 -10.42 -5.89 -9.11
C ASP A 54 -9.83 -5.53 -10.49
N ASP A 55 -9.63 -4.23 -10.75
CA ASP A 55 -9.02 -3.73 -11.98
C ASP A 55 -7.50 -3.94 -12.02
N ARG A 56 -6.91 -4.42 -10.92
CA ARG A 56 -5.46 -4.52 -10.72
C ARG A 56 -4.78 -3.21 -11.10
N ARG A 57 -5.35 -2.10 -10.61
CA ARG A 57 -4.84 -0.75 -10.87
C ARG A 57 -5.24 0.17 -9.74
N PHE A 58 -4.47 0.15 -8.66
CA PHE A 58 -4.80 0.86 -7.44
C PHE A 58 -3.59 1.43 -6.71
N LEU A 59 -3.86 2.37 -5.81
CA LEU A 59 -2.97 2.81 -4.76
C LEU A 59 -3.59 2.46 -3.40
N ALA A 60 -2.81 1.81 -2.54
CA ALA A 60 -3.15 1.58 -1.15
C ALA A 60 -2.18 2.32 -0.23
N LEU A 61 -2.70 2.91 0.84
CA LEU A 61 -1.92 3.49 1.93
C LEU A 61 -1.91 2.53 3.13
N TYR A 62 -0.77 2.51 3.81
CA TYR A 62 -0.59 1.83 5.08
C TYR A 62 -0.62 2.86 6.20
N GLU A 63 -1.37 2.55 7.24
CA GLU A 63 -1.66 3.39 8.38
C GLU A 63 -1.10 2.76 9.65
N HIS A 64 -0.40 3.57 10.46
CA HIS A 64 -0.07 3.21 11.83
C HIS A 64 -0.44 4.36 12.76
N ALA A 65 -1.26 4.10 13.77
CA ALA A 65 -1.70 5.09 14.75
C ALA A 65 -2.22 6.40 14.12
N GLY A 66 -3.06 6.29 13.10
CA GLY A 66 -3.65 7.45 12.41
C GLY A 66 -2.73 8.15 11.41
N ARG A 67 -1.50 7.66 11.18
CA ARG A 67 -0.50 8.27 10.29
C ARG A 67 -0.14 7.36 9.13
N VAL A 68 0.11 7.97 7.96
CA VAL A 68 0.59 7.24 6.79
C VAL A 68 2.05 6.80 7.01
N VAL A 69 2.31 5.49 6.92
CA VAL A 69 3.64 4.90 7.10
C VAL A 69 4.17 4.18 5.87
N GLY A 70 3.28 3.88 4.91
CA GLY A 70 3.66 3.26 3.66
C GLY A 70 2.62 3.41 2.57
N ALA A 71 3.01 3.06 1.35
CA ALA A 71 2.12 3.03 0.20
C ALA A 71 2.51 1.89 -0.76
N LEU A 72 1.51 1.20 -1.29
CA LEU A 72 1.64 0.19 -2.34
C LEU A 72 0.83 0.63 -3.56
N GLY A 73 1.49 0.76 -4.69
CA GLY A 73 0.83 1.01 -5.97
C GLY A 73 0.94 -0.19 -6.88
N PHE A 74 -0.18 -0.55 -7.49
CA PHE A 74 -0.27 -1.52 -8.57
C PHE A 74 -0.61 -0.77 -9.85
N SER A 75 0.30 -0.73 -10.82
CA SER A 75 0.16 0.06 -12.06
C SER A 75 -0.11 1.56 -11.80
N ARG A 76 0.35 2.08 -10.66
CA ARG A 76 0.22 3.49 -10.22
C ARG A 76 1.56 4.13 -9.81
N PRO A 77 2.64 4.04 -10.62
CA PRO A 77 3.98 4.41 -10.17
C PRO A 77 4.15 5.89 -9.79
N LYS A 78 3.44 6.80 -10.49
CA LYS A 78 3.48 8.23 -10.18
C LYS A 78 2.86 8.55 -8.81
N LEU A 79 1.77 7.88 -8.46
CA LEU A 79 1.10 8.11 -7.18
C LEU A 79 1.94 7.57 -6.00
N VAL A 80 2.61 6.44 -6.18
CA VAL A 80 3.56 5.91 -5.18
C VAL A 80 4.69 6.91 -4.92
N LEU A 81 5.19 7.58 -5.95
CA LEU A 81 6.21 8.61 -5.78
C LEU A 81 5.68 9.80 -4.96
N GLN A 82 4.44 10.24 -5.19
CA GLN A 82 3.81 11.32 -4.41
C GLN A 82 3.63 10.94 -2.93
N CYS A 83 3.35 9.67 -2.65
CA CYS A 83 3.19 9.17 -1.28
C CYS A 83 4.46 9.29 -0.42
N ARG A 84 5.65 9.43 -1.03
CA ARG A 84 6.89 9.65 -0.28
C ARG A 84 6.80 10.86 0.64
N ARG A 85 6.16 11.94 0.19
CA ARG A 85 5.97 13.15 1.00
C ARG A 85 5.03 12.90 2.17
N LEU A 86 3.90 12.23 1.93
CA LEU A 86 2.92 11.90 2.95
C LEU A 86 3.54 11.06 4.09
N ILE A 87 4.37 10.09 3.72
CA ILE A 87 5.10 9.22 4.66
C ILE A 87 6.17 10.02 5.41
N ALA A 88 6.97 10.82 4.70
CA ALA A 88 8.03 11.62 5.32
C ALA A 88 7.49 12.64 6.32
N GLU A 89 6.35 13.26 6.00
CA GLU A 89 5.66 14.22 6.88
C GLU A 89 4.83 13.52 7.99
N ARG A 90 4.74 12.18 7.98
CA ARG A 90 3.83 11.41 8.85
C ARG A 90 2.44 12.03 8.85
N MET A 91 1.92 12.28 7.64
CA MET A 91 0.64 12.94 7.45
C MET A 91 -0.47 12.11 8.11
N SER A 92 -1.48 12.79 8.65
CA SER A 92 -2.65 12.08 9.15
C SER A 92 -3.34 11.35 8.01
N VAL A 93 -3.91 10.18 8.29
CA VAL A 93 -4.63 9.41 7.26
C VAL A 93 -5.86 10.16 6.79
N ALA A 94 -6.54 10.91 7.66
CA ALA A 94 -7.67 11.74 7.28
C ALA A 94 -7.29 12.77 6.21
N ASP A 95 -6.18 13.50 6.41
CA ASP A 95 -5.70 14.49 5.45
C ASP A 95 -5.21 13.83 4.15
N ALA A 96 -4.54 12.68 4.27
CA ALA A 96 -4.09 11.93 3.11
C ALA A 96 -5.27 11.44 2.27
N LEU A 97 -6.34 10.93 2.88
CA LEU A 97 -7.55 10.51 2.18
C LEU A 97 -8.23 11.68 1.47
N ALA A 98 -8.30 12.84 2.11
CA ALA A 98 -8.82 14.06 1.49
C ALA A 98 -8.02 14.49 0.25
N ALA A 99 -6.72 14.16 0.18
CA ALA A 99 -5.87 14.45 -0.97
C ALA A 99 -6.06 13.51 -2.18
N PHE A 100 -6.73 12.36 -1.98
CA PHE A 100 -7.03 11.38 -3.04
C PHE A 100 -8.54 11.29 -3.39
N SER A 101 -9.37 12.11 -2.73
CA SER A 101 -10.83 12.19 -2.94
C SER A 101 -11.20 13.00 -4.17
#